data_AF-A0A920CL51-F1
#
_entry.id   AF-A0A920CL51-F1
#
_cell.length_a   1.000
_cell.length_b   1.000
_cell.length_c   1.000
_cell.angle_alpha   90.00
_cell.angle_beta   90.00
_cell.angle_gamma   90.00
#
_symmetry.space_group_name_H-M   'P 1'
#
loop_
_entity.id
_entity.type
_entity.pdbx_description
1 polymer ?
#
loop_
_entity_poly.entity_id
_entity_poly.type
_entity_poly.pdbx_seq_one_letter_code
_entity_poly.pdbx_strand_id
1 'polypeptide(L)'
;MLDLTPVWSYVPGFADYEKKSRLWVEDTRFVLDSLEAASSPIPAWLAEKIDMNRAGVFGHSFGGATAAQMLVEDSRIKAALNMDGILYGQSIPENGFDLPYMQMNAKQSIDYEWFEQSLDQTIASSGRTRAHYEQFWAESDSRRQH
;
A
#
# COMPACT_ATOMS: atom_id res chain seq x y z
N MET A 1 -17.38 23.98 -5.77
CA MET A 1 -17.08 22.78 -6.58
C MET A 1 -16.14 21.92 -5.75
N LEU A 2 -16.45 20.64 -5.58
CA LEU A 2 -15.51 19.68 -4.99
C LEU A 2 -14.45 19.39 -6.05
N ASP A 3 -13.18 19.32 -5.63
CA ASP A 3 -12.10 18.88 -6.50
C ASP A 3 -12.33 17.40 -6.83
N LEU A 4 -12.68 17.13 -8.10
CA LEU A 4 -12.89 15.77 -8.60
C LEU A 4 -11.58 15.09 -8.99
N THR A 5 -10.45 15.78 -8.86
CA THR A 5 -9.13 15.25 -9.19
C THR A 5 -8.76 14.15 -8.19
N PRO A 6 -8.67 12.88 -8.61
CA PRO A 6 -8.34 11.80 -7.68
C PRO A 6 -6.87 11.87 -7.28
N VAL A 7 -6.50 11.48 -6.06
CA VAL A 7 -5.10 11.58 -5.57
C VAL A 7 -4.12 10.80 -6.45
N TRP A 8 -4.60 9.76 -7.15
CA TRP A 8 -3.78 8.97 -8.08
C TRP A 8 -3.45 9.68 -9.41
N SER A 9 -4.06 10.84 -9.71
CA SER A 9 -3.78 11.63 -10.91
C SER A 9 -2.35 12.21 -10.98
N TYR A 10 -1.63 12.25 -9.86
CA TYR A 10 -0.28 12.83 -9.77
C TYR A 10 0.84 11.77 -9.71
N VAL A 11 0.50 10.49 -9.91
CA VAL A 11 1.31 9.32 -9.57
C VAL A 11 2.28 8.96 -10.71
N PRO A 12 3.62 8.96 -10.54
CA PRO A 12 4.58 8.40 -11.51
C PRO A 12 4.29 6.94 -11.91
N GLY A 13 4.93 6.41 -12.95
CA GLY A 13 4.70 5.01 -13.37
C GLY A 13 5.04 3.99 -12.27
N PHE A 14 4.53 2.76 -12.40
CA PHE A 14 4.69 1.69 -11.39
C PHE A 14 6.15 1.42 -10.97
N ALA A 15 7.12 1.56 -11.87
CA ALA A 15 8.54 1.34 -11.57
C ALA A 15 9.08 2.25 -10.45
N ASP A 16 8.62 3.50 -10.37
CA ASP A 16 9.03 4.41 -9.29
C ASP A 16 8.42 4.01 -7.95
N TYR A 17 7.19 3.47 -7.98
CA TYR A 17 6.52 2.95 -6.79
C TYR A 17 7.12 1.64 -6.29
N GLU A 18 7.64 0.78 -7.18
CA GLU A 18 8.38 -0.42 -6.78
C GLU A 18 9.67 -0.07 -6.01
N LYS A 19 10.43 0.92 -6.49
CA LYS A 19 11.62 1.41 -5.75
C LYS A 19 11.23 1.97 -4.39
N LYS A 20 10.18 2.80 -4.34
CA LYS A 20 9.68 3.37 -3.10
C LYS A 20 9.16 2.29 -2.14
N SER A 21 8.59 1.22 -2.67
CA SER A 21 7.99 0.13 -1.88
C SER A 21 9.07 -0.60 -1.11
N ARG A 22 10.20 -0.91 -1.74
CA ARG A 22 11.36 -1.51 -1.07
C ARG A 22 11.85 -0.65 0.09
N LEU A 23 11.99 0.65 -0.12
CA LEU A 23 12.42 1.58 0.93
C LEU A 23 11.47 1.55 2.14
N TRP A 24 10.16 1.60 1.91
CA TRP A 24 9.18 1.61 3.01
C TRP A 24 9.10 0.27 3.74
N VAL A 25 9.31 -0.85 3.03
CA VAL A 25 9.46 -2.18 3.63
C VAL A 25 10.70 -2.24 4.51
N GLU A 26 11.84 -1.75 4.01
CA GLU A 26 13.09 -1.69 4.78
C GLU A 26 12.97 -0.79 6.02
N ASP A 27 12.36 0.38 5.89
CA ASP A 27 12.10 1.29 7.02
C ASP A 27 11.18 0.64 8.07
N THR A 28 10.14 -0.08 7.64
CA THR A 28 9.23 -0.79 8.55
C THR A 28 9.94 -1.93 9.26
N ARG A 29 10.76 -2.70 8.54
CA ARG A 29 11.59 -3.77 9.09
C ARG A 29 12.60 -3.23 10.11
N PHE A 30 13.24 -2.10 9.82
CA PHE A 30 14.14 -1.43 10.75
C PHE A 30 13.47 -1.06 12.07
N VAL A 31 12.22 -0.59 12.04
CA VAL A 31 11.45 -0.31 13.26
C VAL A 31 11.21 -1.59 14.06
N LEU A 32 10.82 -2.69 13.41
CA LEU A 32 10.64 -3.99 14.07
C LEU A 32 11.94 -4.51 14.69
N ASP A 33 13.06 -4.43 13.96
CA ASP A 33 14.39 -4.82 14.44
C ASP A 33 14.79 -3.99 15.67
N SER A 34 14.48 -2.70 15.65
CA SER A 34 14.77 -1.78 16.76
C SER A 34 13.96 -2.10 18.01
N LEU A 35 12.69 -2.49 17.84
CA LEU A 35 11.82 -2.91 18.94
C LEU A 35 12.26 -4.28 19.50
N GLU A 36 12.60 -5.23 18.64
CA GLU A 36 13.05 -6.57 19.02
C GLU A 36 14.40 -6.54 19.76
N ALA A 37 15.34 -5.73 19.28
CA ALA A 37 16.65 -5.57 19.92
C ALA A 37 16.61 -4.70 21.20
N ALA A 38 15.46 -4.10 21.53
CA ALA A 38 15.32 -3.07 22.56
C ALA A 38 16.38 -1.95 22.42
N SER A 39 16.78 -1.64 21.18
CA SER A 39 17.88 -0.72 20.88
C SER A 39 17.44 0.74 20.85
N SER A 40 16.13 0.99 20.82
CA SER A 40 15.53 2.31 20.93
C SER A 40 15.02 2.59 22.34
N PRO A 41 15.26 3.78 22.90
CA PRO A 41 14.72 4.16 24.21
C PRO A 41 13.21 4.34 24.10
N ILE A 42 12.46 3.29 24.45
CA ILE A 42 11.01 3.34 24.62
C ILE A 42 10.66 3.37 26.12
N PRO A 43 9.54 4.01 26.52
CA PRO A 43 9.12 3.98 27.92
C PRO A 43 8.92 2.54 28.42
N ALA A 44 9.32 2.26 29.67
CA ALA A 44 9.22 0.92 30.26
C ALA A 44 7.81 0.33 30.18
N TRP A 45 6.78 1.15 30.44
CA TRP A 45 5.37 0.74 30.36
C TRP A 45 4.95 0.27 28.95
N LEU A 46 5.64 0.75 27.90
CA LEU A 46 5.39 0.33 26.52
C LEU A 46 6.18 -0.93 26.21
N ALA A 47 7.45 -1.00 26.61
CA ALA A 47 8.28 -2.20 26.44
C ALA A 47 7.62 -3.45 27.04
N GLU A 48 7.03 -3.34 28.24
CA GLU A 48 6.32 -4.43 28.92
C GLU A 48 5.05 -4.91 28.18
N LYS A 49 4.53 -4.12 27.24
CA LYS A 49 3.29 -4.43 26.50
C LYS A 49 3.55 -4.92 25.08
N ILE A 50 4.77 -4.82 24.58
CA ILE A 50 5.12 -5.27 23.24
C ILE A 50 5.29 -6.79 23.26
N ASP A 51 4.48 -7.48 22.47
CA ASP A 51 4.64 -8.91 22.17
C ASP A 51 4.97 -9.08 20.69
N MET A 52 6.25 -9.29 20.39
CA MET A 52 6.73 -9.46 19.01
C MET A 52 6.17 -10.71 18.32
N ASN A 53 5.63 -11.68 19.07
CA ASN A 53 4.97 -12.85 18.48
C ASN A 53 3.56 -12.54 17.97
N ARG A 54 3.03 -11.36 18.29
CA ARG A 54 1.68 -10.89 17.95
C ARG A 54 1.70 -9.58 17.17
N ALA A 55 2.68 -9.40 16.30
CA ALA A 55 2.81 -8.21 15.46
C ALA A 55 1.90 -8.28 14.22
N GLY A 56 1.30 -7.14 13.86
CA GLY A 56 0.57 -6.94 12.61
C GLY A 56 0.89 -5.56 12.04
N VAL A 57 0.68 -5.36 10.74
CA VAL A 57 0.95 -4.08 10.05
C VAL A 57 -0.32 -3.58 9.38
N PHE A 58 -0.61 -2.30 9.50
CA PHE A 58 -1.67 -1.68 8.73
C PHE A 58 -1.20 -0.34 8.19
N GLY A 59 -1.81 0.09 7.09
CA GLY A 59 -1.47 1.38 6.52
C GLY A 59 -2.49 1.85 5.51
N HIS A 60 -2.46 3.15 5.27
CA HIS A 60 -3.29 3.82 4.27
C HIS A 60 -2.50 4.08 3.00
N SER A 61 -3.17 3.95 1.84
CA SER A 61 -2.59 4.22 0.52
C SER A 61 -1.29 3.43 0.34
N PHE A 62 -0.16 4.09 0.07
CA PHE A 62 1.13 3.43 -0.09
C PHE A 62 1.58 2.62 1.16
N GLY A 63 1.18 3.06 2.35
CA GLY A 63 1.45 2.31 3.59
C GLY A 63 0.67 1.00 3.67
N GLY A 64 -0.51 0.91 3.05
CA GLY A 64 -1.28 -0.33 3.00
C GLY A 64 -0.66 -1.35 2.04
N ALA A 65 -0.09 -0.88 0.93
CA ALA A 65 0.75 -1.71 0.06
C ALA A 65 2.00 -2.22 0.80
N THR A 66 2.62 -1.36 1.59
CA THR A 66 3.76 -1.73 2.46
C THR A 66 3.35 -2.80 3.48
N ALA A 67 2.17 -2.68 4.08
CA ALA A 67 1.64 -3.69 5.00
C ALA A 67 1.48 -5.07 4.33
N ALA A 68 1.00 -5.10 3.08
CA ALA A 68 0.90 -6.33 2.29
C ALA A 68 2.29 -6.94 2.00
N GLN A 69 3.27 -6.14 1.58
CA GLN A 69 4.64 -6.61 1.34
C GLN A 69 5.29 -7.14 2.64
N MET A 70 5.11 -6.45 3.76
CA MET A 70 5.62 -6.90 5.06
C MET A 70 5.03 -8.24 5.49
N LEU A 71 3.76 -8.52 5.17
CA LEU A 71 3.12 -9.80 5.47
C LEU A 71 3.78 -10.97 4.70
N VAL A 72 4.30 -10.69 3.50
CA VAL A 72 5.00 -11.69 2.66
C VAL A 72 6.47 -11.82 3.06
N GLU A 73 7.15 -10.70 3.29
CA GLU A 73 8.60 -10.68 3.43
C GLU A 73 9.11 -10.84 4.87
N ASP A 74 8.29 -10.57 5.90
CA ASP A 74 8.72 -10.58 7.29
C ASP A 74 7.88 -11.53 8.15
N SER A 75 8.48 -12.66 8.51
CA SER A 75 7.83 -13.73 9.26
C SER A 75 7.32 -13.32 10.67
N ARG A 76 7.75 -12.17 11.19
CA ARG A 76 7.22 -11.62 12.47
C ARG A 76 5.79 -11.13 12.32
N ILE A 77 5.40 -10.66 11.12
CA ILE A 77 4.06 -10.14 10.86
C ILE A 77 3.06 -11.28 10.72
N LYS A 78 1.96 -11.19 11.49
CA LYS A 78 0.92 -12.23 11.58
C LYS A 78 -0.40 -11.85 10.93
N ALA A 79 -0.59 -10.58 10.62
CA ALA A 79 -1.75 -10.08 9.91
C ALA A 79 -1.45 -8.73 9.26
N ALA A 80 -2.14 -8.40 8.16
CA ALA A 80 -2.04 -7.09 7.55
C ALA A 80 -3.39 -6.49 7.11
N LEU A 81 -3.47 -5.17 7.14
CA LEU A 81 -4.60 -4.37 6.64
C LEU A 81 -4.10 -3.31 5.66
N ASN A 82 -4.56 -3.42 4.42
CA ASN A 82 -4.36 -2.41 3.39
C ASN A 82 -5.60 -1.52 3.28
N MET A 83 -5.48 -0.25 3.68
CA MET A 83 -6.55 0.74 3.55
C MET A 83 -6.34 1.57 2.28
N ASP A 84 -7.06 1.20 1.23
CA ASP A 84 -7.16 1.89 -0.05
C ASP A 84 -5.82 2.05 -0.81
N GLY A 85 -4.87 1.17 -0.53
CA GLY A 85 -3.61 1.07 -1.23
C GLY A 85 -3.68 0.16 -2.45
N ILE A 86 -3.01 0.56 -3.52
CA ILE A 86 -2.70 -0.30 -4.67
C ILE A 86 -1.47 -1.14 -4.31
N LEU A 87 -1.46 -2.44 -4.65
CA LEU A 87 -0.36 -3.35 -4.28
C LEU A 87 0.89 -3.15 -5.13
N TYR A 88 1.68 -2.13 -4.77
CA TYR A 88 3.02 -1.91 -5.33
C TYR A 88 4.03 -2.91 -4.74
N GLY A 89 5.20 -3.02 -5.39
CA GLY A 89 6.29 -3.89 -4.93
C GLY A 89 6.30 -5.25 -5.65
N GLN A 90 6.90 -6.25 -5.00
CA GLN A 90 6.94 -7.61 -5.54
C GLN A 90 5.53 -8.16 -5.76
N SER A 91 5.38 -9.05 -6.73
CA SER A 91 4.10 -9.72 -6.96
C SER A 91 3.68 -10.46 -5.69
N ILE A 92 2.41 -10.25 -5.30
CA ILE A 92 1.76 -11.09 -4.29
C ILE A 92 1.72 -12.53 -4.84
N PRO A 93 1.88 -13.56 -3.99
CA PRO A 93 1.78 -14.94 -4.44
C PRO A 93 0.47 -15.20 -5.19
N GLU A 94 0.50 -16.04 -6.22
CA GLU A 94 -0.69 -16.32 -7.05
C GLU A 94 -1.86 -16.92 -6.25
N ASN A 95 -1.54 -17.61 -5.15
CA ASN A 95 -2.49 -18.17 -4.20
C ASN A 95 -2.96 -17.18 -3.11
N GLY A 96 -2.55 -15.90 -3.20
CA GLY A 96 -2.85 -14.87 -2.22
C GLY A 96 -1.97 -14.95 -0.97
N PHE A 97 -2.48 -14.49 0.16
CA PHE A 97 -1.77 -14.52 1.45
C PHE A 97 -2.10 -15.76 2.26
N ASP A 98 -1.07 -16.47 2.73
CA ASP A 98 -1.22 -17.60 3.66
C ASP A 98 -1.62 -17.14 5.09
N LEU A 99 -1.50 -15.84 5.37
CA LEU A 99 -1.80 -15.21 6.65
C LEU A 99 -2.99 -14.25 6.53
N PRO A 100 -3.70 -13.95 7.64
CA PRO A 100 -4.82 -13.02 7.64
C PRO A 100 -4.50 -11.67 6.98
N TYR A 101 -5.25 -11.35 5.93
CA TYR A 101 -5.11 -10.13 5.15
C TYR A 101 -6.47 -9.49 4.92
N MET A 102 -6.55 -8.16 4.98
CA MET A 102 -7.73 -7.39 4.60
C MET A 102 -7.37 -6.27 3.63
N GLN A 103 -8.03 -6.25 2.47
CA GLN A 103 -8.09 -5.09 1.58
C GLN A 103 -9.38 -4.30 1.89
N MET A 104 -9.22 -3.02 2.25
CA MET A 104 -10.33 -2.10 2.50
C MET A 104 -10.25 -0.96 1.50
N ASN A 105 -11.15 -0.92 0.51
CA ASN A 105 -11.14 0.12 -0.52
C ASN A 105 -12.20 1.20 -0.27
N ALA A 106 -11.87 2.44 -0.61
CA ALA A 106 -12.88 3.47 -0.81
C ALA A 106 -13.67 3.16 -2.09
N LYS A 107 -14.97 3.46 -2.10
CA LYS A 107 -15.83 3.19 -3.27
C LYS A 107 -15.26 3.83 -4.53
N GLN A 108 -14.84 5.10 -4.48
CA GLN A 108 -14.31 5.80 -5.65
C GLN A 108 -13.02 5.19 -6.20
N SER A 109 -12.23 4.50 -5.38
CA SER A 109 -10.93 3.95 -5.77
C SER A 109 -11.03 2.67 -6.60
N ILE A 110 -12.22 2.06 -6.66
CA ILE A 110 -12.52 0.81 -7.38
C ILE A 110 -13.69 0.96 -8.37
N ASP A 111 -14.24 2.18 -8.51
CA ASP A 111 -15.39 2.45 -9.36
C ASP A 111 -14.93 2.95 -10.74
N TYR A 112 -15.07 2.12 -11.78
CA TYR A 112 -14.62 2.45 -13.12
C TYR A 112 -15.43 3.60 -13.76
N GLU A 113 -16.72 3.71 -13.44
CA GLU A 113 -17.53 4.83 -13.95
C GLU A 113 -17.03 6.15 -13.36
N TRP A 114 -16.66 6.15 -12.08
CA TRP A 114 -16.03 7.32 -11.45
C TRP A 114 -14.67 7.65 -12.08
N PHE A 115 -13.86 6.63 -12.37
CA PHE A 115 -12.59 6.80 -13.10
C PHE A 115 -12.81 7.50 -14.45
N GLU A 116 -13.69 6.96 -15.31
CA GLU A 116 -13.96 7.53 -16.64
C GLU A 116 -14.48 8.97 -16.57
N GLN A 117 -15.39 9.27 -15.64
CA GLN A 117 -15.94 10.62 -15.45
C GLN A 117 -14.87 11.64 -15.02
N SER A 118 -13.85 11.21 -14.28
CA SER A 118 -12.78 12.08 -13.78
C SER A 118 -11.60 12.26 -14.75
N LEU A 119 -11.56 11.45 -15.81
CA LEU A 119 -10.35 11.24 -16.62
C LEU A 119 -9.96 12.48 -17.44
N ASP A 120 -10.91 13.14 -18.10
CA ASP A 120 -10.62 14.31 -18.93
C ASP A 120 -10.08 15.49 -18.09
N GLN A 121 -10.64 15.71 -16.90
CA GLN A 121 -10.14 16.72 -15.95
C GLN A 121 -8.73 16.37 -15.46
N THR A 122 -8.50 15.09 -15.16
CA THR A 122 -7.21 14.56 -14.71
C THR A 122 -6.12 14.69 -15.78
N ILE A 123 -6.45 14.41 -17.04
CA ILE A 123 -5.55 14.63 -18.19
C ILE A 123 -5.18 16.11 -18.27
N ALA A 124 -6.17 17.01 -18.17
CA ALA A 124 -5.95 18.45 -18.25
C ALA A 124 -5.06 19.00 -17.11
N SER A 125 -5.19 18.45 -15.89
CA SER A 125 -4.45 18.94 -14.71
C SER A 125 -3.03 18.35 -14.59
N SER A 126 -2.80 17.15 -15.11
CA SER A 126 -1.53 16.42 -14.98
C SER A 126 -0.60 16.53 -16.19
N GLY A 127 -1.14 16.84 -17.37
CA GLY A 127 -0.41 16.79 -18.63
C GLY A 127 -0.08 15.37 -19.13
N ARG A 128 -0.65 14.33 -18.52
CA ARG A 128 -0.44 12.92 -18.93
C ARG A 128 -1.49 12.46 -19.93
N THR A 129 -1.18 11.42 -20.69
CA THR A 129 -2.07 10.88 -21.73
C THR A 129 -3.17 9.99 -21.15
N ARG A 130 -4.29 9.85 -21.86
CA ARG A 130 -5.34 8.86 -21.53
C ARG A 130 -4.78 7.44 -21.38
N ALA A 131 -3.96 7.01 -22.34
CA ALA A 131 -3.33 5.69 -22.33
C ALA A 131 -2.51 5.42 -21.06
N HIS A 132 -1.86 6.45 -20.49
CA HIS A 132 -1.14 6.33 -19.23
C HIS A 132 -2.09 5.97 -18.07
N TYR A 133 -3.24 6.62 -17.97
CA TYR A 133 -4.23 6.36 -16.92
C TYR A 133 -4.96 5.05 -17.09
N GLU A 134 -5.31 4.67 -18.32
CA GLU A 134 -5.92 3.38 -18.61
C GLU A 134 -4.97 2.22 -18.28
N GLN A 135 -3.67 2.37 -18.61
CA GLN A 135 -2.65 1.41 -18.20
C GLN A 135 -2.52 1.33 -16.67
N PHE A 136 -2.49 2.48 -15.99
CA PHE A 136 -2.42 2.53 -14.52
C PHE A 136 -3.63 1.86 -13.87
N TRP A 137 -4.84 2.11 -14.41
CA TRP A 137 -6.07 1.47 -13.95
C TRP A 137 -6.02 -0.04 -14.13
N ALA A 138 -5.69 -0.52 -15.33
CA ALA A 138 -5.63 -1.95 -15.63
C ALA A 138 -4.64 -2.69 -14.71
N GLU A 139 -3.45 -2.12 -14.50
CA GLU A 139 -2.45 -2.69 -13.58
C GLU A 139 -2.94 -2.67 -12.13
N SER A 140 -3.58 -1.57 -11.70
CA SER A 140 -4.12 -1.45 -10.33
C SER A 140 -5.25 -2.43 -10.08
N ASP A 141 -6.14 -2.64 -11.05
CA ASP A 141 -7.23 -3.60 -10.97
C ASP A 141 -6.69 -5.03 -10.92
N SER A 142 -5.78 -5.39 -11.83
CA SER A 142 -5.13 -6.70 -11.85
C SER A 142 -4.48 -7.03 -10.51
N ARG A 143 -3.77 -6.07 -9.91
CA ARG A 143 -3.10 -6.25 -8.62
C ARG A 143 -4.04 -6.44 -7.44
N ARG A 144 -5.29 -5.97 -7.51
CA ARG A 144 -6.29 -6.17 -6.44
C ARG A 144 -6.98 -7.54 -6.50
N GLN A 145 -6.80 -8.29 -7.59
CA GLN A 145 -7.43 -9.60 -7.75
C GLN A 145 -6.61 -10.76 -7.12
N HIS A 146 -5.46 -10.45 -6.52
CA HIS A 146 -4.58 -11.39 -5.80
C HIS A 146 -4.69 -11.19 -4.28
#